data_AF-A0A386HV73-F1
#
_entry.id   AF-A0A386HV73-F1
#
_cell.length_a   1.000
_cell.length_b   1.000
_cell.length_c   1.000
_cell.angle_alpha   90.00
_cell.angle_beta   90.00
_cell.angle_gamma   90.00
#
_symmetry.space_group_name_H-M   'P 1'
#
loop_
_entity.id
_entity.type
_entity.pdbx_description
1 polymer ?
#
loop_
_entity_poly.entity_id
_entity_poly.type
_entity_poly.pdbx_seq_one_letter_code
_entity_poly.pdbx_strand_id
1 'polypeptide(L)'
;MTDYTIEEGRNGDANRIITHYTQPHLPYIGAAYREGRGATGLKNPGYELLEEGRGSRDEVYEAYKETLRWVLDDVEELRENIDAEKVVITSDHGEPFGEWKAYGHPEGFRHPEVRKVPWVEASAKDEHTREPDIEIESSVKTDVEEHLRDLGYR
;
A
#
# COMPACT_ATOMS: atom_id res chain seq x y z
N MET A 1 6.58 0.23 7.22
CA MET A 1 5.47 -0.29 8.07
C MET A 1 5.68 -1.75 8.46
N THR A 2 6.17 -2.61 7.56
CA THR A 2 6.51 -4.01 7.87
C THR A 2 7.36 -4.13 9.13
N ASP A 3 8.50 -3.44 9.22
CA ASP A 3 9.40 -3.51 10.38
C ASP A 3 8.73 -3.10 11.70
N TYR A 4 8.00 -1.99 11.71
CA TYR A 4 7.23 -1.57 12.89
C TYR A 4 6.15 -2.57 13.30
N THR A 5 5.54 -3.27 12.34
CA THR A 5 4.53 -4.29 12.63
C THR A 5 5.16 -5.55 13.21
N ILE A 6 6.32 -5.94 12.70
CA ILE A 6 7.11 -7.06 13.23
C ILE A 6 7.54 -6.76 14.67
N GLU A 7 8.05 -5.54 14.93
CA GLU A 7 8.43 -5.14 16.28
C GLU A 7 7.24 -5.24 17.25
N GLU A 8 6.10 -4.63 16.90
CA GLU A 8 4.91 -4.68 17.75
C GLU A 8 4.39 -6.11 17.92
N GLY A 9 4.43 -6.92 16.86
CA GLY A 9 4.00 -8.32 16.90
C GLY A 9 4.88 -9.22 17.78
N ARG A 10 6.18 -8.91 17.91
CA ARG A 10 7.14 -9.69 18.72
C ARG A 10 7.28 -9.18 20.14
N ASN A 11 7.34 -7.86 20.32
CA ASN A 11 7.75 -7.22 21.57
C ASN A 11 6.66 -6.34 22.19
N GLY A 12 5.57 -6.06 21.46
CA GLY A 12 4.45 -5.24 21.91
C GLY A 12 3.43 -6.00 22.76
N ASP A 13 2.38 -5.28 23.16
CA ASP A 13 1.25 -5.82 23.94
C ASP A 13 -0.11 -5.67 23.22
N ALA A 14 -0.10 -5.21 21.97
CA ALA A 14 -1.31 -5.05 21.18
C ALA A 14 -1.99 -6.39 20.88
N ASN A 15 -3.26 -6.52 21.28
CA ASN A 15 -4.09 -7.68 20.94
C ASN A 15 -4.54 -7.71 19.46
N ARG A 16 -4.43 -6.57 18.76
CA ARG A 16 -4.82 -6.39 17.36
C ARG A 16 -3.92 -5.35 16.73
N ILE A 17 -3.39 -5.67 15.55
CA ILE A 17 -2.53 -4.78 14.79
C ILE A 17 -3.19 -4.49 13.45
N ILE A 18 -3.17 -3.23 13.03
CA ILE A 18 -3.59 -2.80 11.69
C ILE A 18 -2.35 -2.26 10.99
N THR A 19 -1.96 -2.90 9.91
CA THR A 19 -0.85 -2.45 9.07
C THR A 19 -1.42 -1.89 7.78
N HIS A 20 -0.99 -0.68 7.45
CA HIS A 20 -1.45 0.02 6.25
C HIS A 20 -0.32 0.11 5.23
N TYR A 21 -0.58 -0.42 4.04
CA TYR A 21 0.30 -0.31 2.87
C TYR A 21 -0.33 0.65 1.87
N THR A 22 0.44 1.61 1.37
CA THR A 22 -0.04 2.60 0.39
C THR A 22 -0.17 2.03 -1.01
N GLN A 23 0.69 1.06 -1.35
CA GLN A 23 0.72 0.47 -2.68
C GLN A 23 -0.46 -0.50 -2.86
N PRO A 24 -1.06 -0.59 -4.06
CA PRO A 24 -0.54 -0.13 -5.36
C PRO A 24 -0.99 1.27 -5.82
N HIS A 25 -1.23 2.24 -4.91
CA HIS A 25 -1.54 3.61 -5.32
C HIS A 25 -0.46 4.19 -6.23
N LEU A 26 -0.87 5.03 -7.18
CA LEU A 26 0.03 5.70 -8.12
C LEU A 26 1.17 6.47 -7.40
N PRO A 27 2.35 6.57 -8.02
CA PRO A 27 2.73 6.01 -9.32
C PRO A 27 2.95 4.47 -9.27
N TYR A 28 2.61 3.77 -10.35
CA TYR A 28 2.88 2.34 -10.46
C TYR A 28 4.38 2.10 -10.69
N ILE A 29 5.11 1.72 -9.63
CA ILE A 29 6.57 1.62 -9.62
C ILE A 29 7.13 0.19 -9.46
N GLY A 30 6.27 -0.82 -9.30
CA GLY A 30 6.72 -2.18 -8.96
C GLY A 30 7.75 -2.77 -9.93
N ALA A 31 7.57 -2.56 -11.24
CA ALA A 31 8.54 -3.00 -12.24
C ALA A 31 9.89 -2.28 -12.11
N ALA A 32 9.89 -0.96 -11.90
CA ALA A 32 11.12 -0.19 -11.73
C ALA A 32 11.89 -0.62 -10.47
N TYR A 33 11.18 -0.85 -9.37
CA TYR A 33 11.76 -1.32 -8.12
C TYR A 33 12.45 -2.68 -8.28
N ARG A 34 11.76 -3.68 -8.85
CA ARG A 34 12.35 -5.02 -9.05
C ARG A 34 13.53 -5.04 -10.01
N GLU A 35 13.57 -4.13 -10.98
CA GLU A 35 14.67 -4.00 -11.92
C GLU A 35 15.84 -3.15 -11.37
N GLY A 36 15.74 -2.66 -10.13
CA GLY A 36 16.75 -1.78 -9.53
C GLY A 36 16.89 -0.44 -10.24
N ARG A 37 15.87 -0.01 -10.99
CA ARG A 37 15.85 1.26 -11.71
C ARG A 37 15.24 2.34 -10.81
N GLY A 38 15.89 3.50 -10.73
CA GLY A 38 15.29 4.65 -10.05
C GLY A 38 13.97 5.04 -10.71
N ALA A 39 12.99 5.47 -9.90
CA ALA A 39 11.67 5.93 -10.37
C ALA A 39 11.71 7.24 -11.19
N THR A 40 12.89 7.66 -11.65
CA THR A 40 13.21 9.02 -12.14
C THR A 40 13.05 9.19 -13.64
N GLY A 41 12.47 8.23 -14.35
CA GLY A 41 12.09 8.40 -15.76
C GLY A 41 10.85 9.28 -15.87
N LEU A 42 11.00 10.50 -16.41
CA LEU A 42 9.92 11.37 -16.87
C LEU A 42 8.80 10.55 -17.55
N LYS A 43 7.60 10.59 -16.95
CA LYS A 43 6.33 9.86 -17.22
C LYS A 43 6.11 8.71 -16.23
N ASN A 44 5.34 8.94 -15.18
CA ASN A 44 4.64 7.82 -14.56
C ASN A 44 3.18 8.18 -14.21
N PRO A 45 2.32 8.48 -15.21
CA PRO A 45 0.89 8.50 -14.96
C PRO A 45 0.39 7.06 -14.98
N GLY A 46 -0.37 6.67 -13.97
CA GLY A 46 -1.03 5.39 -13.89
C GLY A 46 -2.24 5.38 -14.80
N TYR A 47 -3.43 5.27 -14.24
CA TYR A 47 -4.67 5.35 -14.99
C TYR A 47 -4.83 6.67 -15.76
N GLU A 48 -4.12 7.75 -15.41
CA GLU A 48 -4.23 9.05 -16.12
C GLU A 48 -3.80 8.95 -17.59
N LEU A 49 -2.88 8.03 -17.92
CA LEU A 49 -2.54 7.76 -19.33
C LEU A 49 -3.74 7.24 -20.13
N LEU A 50 -4.60 6.45 -19.49
CA LEU A 50 -5.80 5.92 -20.12
C LEU A 50 -6.86 7.01 -20.25
N GLU A 51 -7.02 7.85 -19.23
CA GLU A 51 -7.93 9.00 -19.24
C GLU A 51 -7.59 9.98 -20.38
N GLU A 52 -6.30 10.26 -20.59
CA GLU A 52 -5.82 11.13 -21.66
C GLU A 52 -5.80 10.47 -23.06
N GLY A 53 -6.13 9.18 -23.16
CA GLY A 53 -6.04 8.42 -24.41
C GLY A 53 -4.61 8.24 -24.94
N ARG A 54 -3.62 8.26 -24.04
CA ARG A 54 -2.18 8.22 -24.35
C ARG A 54 -1.49 6.92 -23.96
N GLY A 55 -2.19 5.98 -23.32
CA GLY A 55 -1.67 4.68 -22.92
C GLY A 55 -2.52 3.50 -23.40
N SER A 56 -1.90 2.34 -23.51
CA SER A 56 -2.62 1.07 -23.67
C SER A 56 -3.17 0.61 -22.32
N ARG A 57 -4.43 0.17 -22.30
CA ARG A 57 -5.04 -0.41 -21.09
C ARG A 57 -4.22 -1.56 -20.55
N ASP A 58 -3.73 -2.45 -21.42
CA ASP A 58 -2.97 -3.62 -21.00
C ASP A 58 -1.63 -3.22 -20.38
N GLU A 59 -0.92 -2.24 -20.96
CA GLU A 59 0.36 -1.78 -20.42
C GLU A 59 0.20 -1.15 -19.03
N VAL A 60 -0.80 -0.27 -18.86
CA VAL A 60 -1.06 0.39 -17.58
C VAL A 60 -1.55 -0.61 -16.53
N TYR A 61 -2.42 -1.55 -16.91
CA TYR A 61 -2.93 -2.57 -16.01
C TYR A 61 -1.84 -3.56 -15.58
N GLU A 62 -0.92 -3.94 -16.46
CA GLU A 62 0.26 -4.72 -16.06
C GLU A 62 1.13 -3.92 -15.08
N ALA A 63 1.39 -2.63 -15.32
CA ALA A 63 2.16 -1.81 -14.38
C ALA A 63 1.52 -1.74 -12.97
N TYR A 64 0.21 -1.57 -12.91
CA TYR A 64 -0.56 -1.66 -11.66
C TYR A 64 -0.36 -3.02 -10.98
N LYS A 65 -0.53 -4.12 -11.71
CA LYS A 65 -0.35 -5.48 -11.16
C LYS A 65 1.07 -5.73 -10.69
N GLU A 66 2.09 -5.22 -11.37
CA GLU A 66 3.47 -5.37 -10.91
C GLU A 66 3.74 -4.61 -9.62
N THR A 67 3.10 -3.46 -9.44
CA THR A 67 3.15 -2.69 -8.19
C THR A 67 2.38 -3.40 -7.09
N LEU A 68 1.22 -3.99 -7.40
CA LEU A 68 0.46 -4.81 -6.47
C LEU A 68 1.24 -6.06 -6.04
N ARG A 69 1.91 -6.77 -6.95
CA ARG A 69 2.74 -7.92 -6.60
C ARG A 69 3.87 -7.52 -5.66
N TRP A 70 4.55 -6.42 -5.96
CA TRP A 70 5.63 -5.93 -5.11
C TRP A 70 5.17 -5.69 -3.67
N VAL A 71 4.04 -5.00 -3.45
CA VAL A 71 3.54 -4.80 -2.08
C VAL A 71 3.02 -6.09 -1.44
N LEU A 72 2.51 -7.03 -2.23
CA LEU A 72 2.13 -8.35 -1.72
C LEU A 72 3.33 -9.17 -1.27
N ASP A 73 4.51 -8.97 -1.87
CA ASP A 73 5.77 -9.56 -1.38
C ASP A 73 6.08 -9.04 0.06
N ASP A 74 5.89 -7.73 0.33
CA ASP A 74 6.05 -7.17 1.69
C ASP A 74 5.00 -7.70 2.68
N VAL A 75 3.77 -7.99 2.22
CA VAL A 75 2.71 -8.60 3.04
C VAL A 75 3.02 -10.07 3.33
N GLU A 76 3.58 -10.79 2.37
CA GLU A 76 4.08 -12.16 2.57
C GLU A 76 5.20 -12.17 3.60
N GLU A 77 6.20 -11.31 3.45
CA GLU A 77 7.31 -11.16 4.39
C GLU A 77 6.80 -10.83 5.82
N LEU A 78 5.81 -9.94 5.94
CA LEU A 78 5.18 -9.66 7.23
C LEU A 78 4.53 -10.91 7.83
N ARG A 79 3.78 -11.68 7.04
CA ARG A 79 3.11 -12.90 7.50
C ARG A 79 4.07 -14.00 7.95
N GLU A 80 5.29 -14.00 7.44
CA GLU A 80 6.38 -14.90 7.83
C GLU A 80 7.15 -14.39 9.06
N ASN A 81 6.80 -13.22 9.61
CA ASN A 81 7.54 -12.59 10.72
C ASN A 81 6.64 -12.10 11.88
N ILE A 82 5.39 -12.54 11.93
CA ILE A 82 4.48 -12.32 13.06
C ILE A 82 3.66 -13.59 13.34
N ASP A 83 3.28 -13.80 14.59
CA ASP A 83 2.33 -14.85 14.94
C ASP A 83 0.90 -14.29 14.96
N ALA A 84 0.02 -14.83 14.10
CA ALA A 84 -1.41 -14.52 14.15
C ALA A 84 -2.26 -15.67 13.61
N GLU A 85 -3.18 -16.18 14.42
CA GLU A 85 -4.14 -17.20 13.98
C GLU A 85 -5.09 -16.68 12.89
N LYS A 86 -5.44 -15.38 12.95
CA LYS A 86 -6.32 -14.72 12.00
C LYS A 86 -5.70 -13.45 11.44
N VAL A 87 -5.46 -13.46 10.13
CA VAL A 87 -5.06 -12.31 9.33
C VAL A 87 -6.15 -12.04 8.29
N VAL A 88 -6.48 -10.76 8.09
CA VAL A 88 -7.36 -10.33 7.01
C VAL A 88 -6.58 -9.34 6.15
N ILE A 89 -6.49 -9.64 4.86
CA ILE A 89 -5.91 -8.73 3.86
C ILE A 89 -7.07 -8.17 3.04
N THR A 90 -7.18 -6.85 3.03
CA THR A 90 -8.22 -6.12 2.32
C THR A 90 -7.66 -4.81 1.77
N SER A 91 -8.50 -4.08 1.05
CA SER A 91 -8.17 -2.77 0.51
C SER A 91 -9.31 -1.81 0.83
N ASP A 92 -8.98 -0.54 0.95
CA ASP A 92 -9.90 0.56 1.14
C ASP A 92 -10.75 0.85 -0.10
N HIS A 93 -10.19 0.66 -1.31
CA HIS A 93 -10.91 0.77 -2.58
C HIS A 93 -10.24 -0.01 -3.71
N GLY A 94 -10.97 -0.23 -4.81
CA GLY A 94 -10.41 -0.70 -6.08
C GLY A 94 -10.09 0.44 -7.04
N GLU A 95 -9.73 0.09 -8.28
CA GLU A 95 -9.33 1.05 -9.30
C GLU A 95 -9.83 0.63 -10.69
N PRO A 96 -10.66 1.45 -11.36
CA PRO A 96 -11.09 1.21 -12.74
C PRO A 96 -10.02 1.65 -13.74
N PHE A 97 -9.92 0.89 -14.84
CA PHE A 97 -8.99 1.07 -15.96
C PHE A 97 -9.75 1.27 -17.28
N GLY A 98 -10.90 1.95 -17.23
CA GLY A 98 -11.74 2.25 -18.39
C GLY A 98 -13.10 1.54 -18.40
N GLU A 99 -13.42 0.75 -17.38
CA GLU A 99 -14.77 0.23 -17.17
C GLU A 99 -15.75 1.40 -17.11
N TRP A 100 -16.74 1.41 -18.02
CA TRP A 100 -17.68 2.52 -18.19
C TRP A 100 -17.02 3.90 -18.41
N LYS A 101 -15.83 3.92 -19.00
CA LYS A 101 -14.98 5.11 -19.18
C LYS A 101 -14.57 5.77 -17.85
N ALA A 102 -14.55 4.99 -16.77
CA ALA A 102 -14.05 5.43 -15.47
C ALA A 102 -12.55 5.13 -15.33
N TYR A 103 -11.84 6.06 -14.71
CA TYR A 103 -10.42 5.94 -14.39
C TYR A 103 -10.20 6.48 -12.98
N GLY A 104 -9.35 5.82 -12.20
CA GLY A 104 -9.06 6.22 -10.83
C GLY A 104 -10.27 6.19 -9.90
N HIS A 105 -10.14 6.86 -8.76
CA HIS A 105 -11.09 6.74 -7.66
C HIS A 105 -11.38 8.09 -6.98
N PRO A 106 -12.09 9.03 -7.66
CA PRO A 106 -12.49 10.29 -7.05
C PRO A 106 -13.32 10.11 -5.78
N GLU A 107 -13.32 11.13 -4.92
CA GLU A 107 -14.09 11.10 -3.67
C GLU A 107 -15.59 10.83 -3.91
N GLY A 108 -16.15 9.90 -3.13
CA GLY A 108 -17.56 9.53 -3.23
C GLY A 108 -17.92 8.76 -4.51
N PHE A 109 -16.94 8.28 -5.29
CA PHE A 109 -17.21 7.60 -6.54
C PHE A 109 -17.82 6.21 -6.33
N ARG A 110 -19.10 6.05 -6.71
CA ARG A 110 -19.89 4.83 -6.45
C ARG A 110 -19.67 3.71 -7.47
N HIS A 111 -18.58 3.75 -8.22
CA HIS A 111 -18.31 2.79 -9.27
C HIS A 111 -18.09 1.38 -8.69
N PRO A 112 -18.65 0.31 -9.28
CA PRO A 112 -18.48 -1.05 -8.76
C PRO A 112 -17.01 -1.46 -8.61
N GLU A 113 -16.16 -1.12 -9.59
CA GLU A 113 -14.72 -1.44 -9.55
C GLU A 113 -13.97 -0.69 -8.44
N VAL A 114 -14.48 0.47 -7.96
CA VAL A 114 -13.90 1.18 -6.81
C VAL A 114 -14.39 0.57 -5.49
N ARG A 115 -15.63 0.08 -5.45
CA ARG A 115 -16.25 -0.41 -4.21
C ARG A 115 -15.98 -1.88 -3.92
N LYS A 116 -15.63 -2.66 -4.94
CA LYS A 116 -15.42 -4.10 -4.83
C LYS A 116 -13.97 -4.39 -4.48
N VAL A 117 -13.73 -4.61 -3.20
CA VAL A 117 -12.39 -4.88 -2.65
C VAL A 117 -12.25 -6.36 -2.25
N PRO A 118 -11.02 -6.89 -2.23
CA PRO A 118 -10.77 -8.24 -1.73
C PRO A 118 -11.02 -8.33 -0.22
N TRP A 119 -11.43 -9.51 0.23
CA TRP A 119 -11.39 -9.90 1.64
C TRP A 119 -10.77 -11.28 1.70
N VAL A 120 -9.47 -11.33 2.01
CA VAL A 120 -8.70 -12.58 2.06
C VAL A 120 -8.43 -12.91 3.52
N GLU A 121 -8.92 -14.06 3.97
CA GLU A 121 -8.60 -14.59 5.29
C GLU A 121 -7.37 -15.51 5.19
N ALA A 122 -6.44 -15.35 6.13
CA ALA A 122 -5.20 -16.11 6.22
C ALA A 122 -4.78 -16.28 7.69
N SER A 123 -3.64 -16.93 7.91
CA SER A 123 -2.89 -16.95 9.17
C SER A 123 -1.47 -16.43 8.94
N ALA A 124 -0.74 -16.12 10.01
CA ALA A 124 0.68 -15.77 9.99
C ALA A 124 1.42 -16.59 11.04
N LYS A 125 2.71 -16.85 10.78
CA LYS A 125 3.59 -17.54 11.70
C LYS A 125 4.95 -16.86 11.65
N ASP A 126 5.50 -16.57 12.81
CA ASP A 126 6.83 -16.00 12.90
C ASP A 126 7.90 -17.07 12.61
N GLU A 127 8.55 -16.94 11.45
CA GLU A 127 9.67 -17.77 11.01
C GLU A 127 11.03 -17.11 11.27
N HIS A 128 11.04 -15.87 11.82
CA HIS A 128 12.24 -15.10 12.09
C HIS A 128 13.16 -14.93 10.86
N THR A 129 12.59 -14.76 9.68
CA THR A 129 13.35 -14.56 8.42
C THR A 129 13.84 -13.12 8.24
N ARG A 130 13.27 -12.17 9.00
CA ARG A 130 13.62 -10.75 8.99
C ARG A 130 13.78 -10.20 10.41
N GLU A 131 14.84 -9.44 10.64
CA GLU A 131 15.00 -8.61 11.83
C GLU A 131 14.51 -7.19 11.53
N PRO A 132 13.60 -6.61 12.35
CA PRO A 132 13.06 -5.28 12.08
C PRO A 132 14.15 -4.21 12.25
N ASP A 133 14.35 -3.40 11.21
CA ASP A 133 15.21 -2.22 11.28
C ASP A 133 14.36 -0.99 11.64
N ILE A 134 14.16 -0.80 12.93
CA ILE A 134 13.44 0.35 13.47
C ILE A 134 14.43 1.35 14.05
N GLU A 135 14.62 2.46 13.33
CA GLU A 135 15.15 3.66 13.95
C GLU A 135 14.11 4.18 14.94
N ILE A 136 14.22 3.77 16.21
CA ILE A 136 13.48 4.40 17.29
C ILE A 136 14.07 5.81 17.44
N GLU A 137 13.62 6.75 16.61
CA GLU A 137 13.76 8.17 16.93
C GLU A 137 12.94 8.42 18.19
N SER A 138 13.60 8.29 19.34
CA SER A 138 13.07 8.79 20.60
C SER A 138 12.77 10.27 20.42
N SER A 139 11.49 10.60 20.24
CA SER A 139 10.94 11.94 20.05
C SER A 139 11.31 12.66 18.74
N VAL A 140 10.60 12.33 17.65
CA VAL A 140 10.13 13.43 16.81
C VAL A 140 9.15 14.22 17.67
N LYS A 141 9.65 15.25 18.35
CA LYS A 141 8.80 16.34 18.85
C LYS A 141 8.25 17.07 17.62
N THR A 142 7.37 16.43 16.85
CA THR A 142 6.44 17.20 16.04
C THR A 142 5.62 17.94 17.07
N ASP A 143 5.81 19.25 17.14
CA ASP A 143 4.99 20.11 17.97
C ASP A 143 3.55 19.87 17.52
N VAL A 144 2.80 19.13 18.33
CA VAL A 144 1.45 18.68 18.01
C VAL A 144 0.58 19.89 17.67
N GLU A 145 0.89 21.06 18.24
CA GLU A 145 0.24 22.31 17.90
C GLU A 145 0.54 22.79 16.47
N GLU A 146 1.77 22.62 15.98
CA GLU A 146 2.15 23.01 14.61
C GLU A 146 1.44 22.12 13.58
N HIS A 147 1.41 20.80 13.82
CA HIS A 147 0.69 19.87 12.95
C HIS A 147 -0.82 20.11 12.96
N LEU A 148 -1.41 20.40 14.13
CA LEU A 148 -2.84 20.71 14.23
C LEU A 148 -3.19 22.05 13.56
N ARG A 149 -2.31 23.05 13.62
CA ARG A 149 -2.48 24.32 12.91
C ARG A 149 -2.42 24.15 11.40
N ASP A 150 -1.51 23.32 10.89
CA ASP A 150 -1.42 23.01 9.45
C ASP A 150 -2.68 22.29 8.95
N LEU A 151 -3.36 21.53 9.82
CA LEU A 151 -4.65 20.90 9.56
C LEU A 151 -5.87 21.83 9.81
N GLY A 152 -5.62 23.10 10.18
CA GLY A 152 -6.66 24.13 10.33
C GLY A 152 -7.39 24.12 11.68
N TYR A 153 -6.90 23.37 12.67
CA TYR A 153 -7.41 23.40 14.04
C TYR A 153 -6.74 24.55 14.83
N ARG A 154 -7.49 25.17 15.75
CA ARG A 154 -7.04 26.24 16.65
C ARG A 154 -6.97 25.76 18.09
#